data_AF-A0A3D1BMP6-F1
#
_entry.id   AF-A0A3D1BMP6-F1
#
_cell.length_a   1.000
_cell.length_b   1.000
_cell.length_c   1.000
_cell.angle_alpha   90.00
_cell.angle_beta   90.00
_cell.angle_gamma   90.00
#
_symmetry.space_group_name_H-M   'P 1'
#
loop_
_entity.id
_entity.type
_entity.pdbx_description
1 polymer ?
#
loop_
_entity_poly.entity_id
_entity_poly.type
_entity_poly.pdbx_seq_one_letter_code
_entity_poly.pdbx_strand_id
1 'polypeptide(L)'
;MTVFEVIRRALMAGLGMQEKVKELVDDLVKKGELSETQGAKLVKEWSERAGKTTEEFTKSLSDIIGKTLEKMNLPTKDDIEKLNRKLQSFSVRLKKLEEAKGGEEGTEEK
;
A
#
# COMPACT_ATOMS: atom_id res chain seq x y z
N MET A 1 -13.35 -11.73 -0.86
CA MET A 1 -12.09 -11.64 -1.63
C MET A 1 -11.25 -10.58 -0.99
N THR A 2 -10.04 -10.91 -0.55
CA THR A 2 -9.16 -9.90 0.05
C THR A 2 -8.51 -9.06 -1.05
N VAL A 3 -8.30 -7.77 -0.80
CA VAL A 3 -7.61 -6.86 -1.74
C VAL A 3 -6.23 -7.42 -2.14
N PHE A 4 -5.57 -8.11 -1.20
CA PHE A 4 -4.32 -8.81 -1.42
C PHE A 4 -4.39 -9.90 -2.51
N GLU A 5 -5.47 -10.70 -2.55
CA GLU A 5 -5.65 -11.71 -3.59
C GLU A 5 -5.84 -11.10 -4.98
N VAL A 6 -6.54 -9.97 -5.07
CA VAL A 6 -6.75 -9.26 -6.35
C VAL A 6 -5.41 -8.74 -6.89
N ILE A 7 -4.60 -8.13 -6.04
CA ILE A 7 -3.26 -7.65 -6.40
C ILE A 7 -2.37 -8.83 -6.81
N ARG A 8 -2.37 -9.93 -6.04
CA ARG A 8 -1.57 -11.12 -6.35
C ARG A 8 -1.96 -11.74 -7.71
N ARG A 9 -3.26 -11.83 -8.01
CA ARG A 9 -3.77 -12.33 -9.29
C ARG A 9 -3.40 -11.39 -10.44
N ALA A 10 -3.51 -10.08 -10.25
CA ALA A 10 -3.11 -9.09 -11.25
C ALA A 10 -1.61 -9.15 -11.56
N LEU A 11 -0.76 -9.31 -10.53
CA LEU A 11 0.69 -9.49 -10.71
C LEU A 11 1.02 -10.77 -11.46
N MET A 12 0.39 -11.90 -11.11
CA MET A 12 0.61 -13.17 -11.83
C MET A 12 0.12 -13.11 -13.28
N ALA A 13 -1.00 -12.43 -13.55
CA ALA A 13 -1.46 -12.19 -14.91
C ALA A 13 -0.51 -11.26 -15.69
N GLY A 14 0.04 -10.24 -15.04
CA GLY A 14 1.02 -9.32 -15.65
C GLY A 14 2.32 -10.02 -16.02
N LEU A 15 2.84 -10.89 -15.14
CA LEU A 15 4.03 -11.70 -15.42
C LEU A 15 3.79 -12.68 -16.58
N GLY A 16 2.65 -13.37 -16.61
CA GLY A 16 2.30 -14.27 -17.71
C GLY A 16 2.11 -13.54 -19.04
N MET A 17 1.57 -12.32 -19.02
CA MET A 17 1.45 -11.48 -20.21
C MET A 17 2.83 -11.07 -20.76
N GLN A 18 3.79 -10.76 -19.89
CA GLN A 18 5.16 -10.42 -20.28
C GLN A 18 5.88 -11.61 -20.93
N GLU A 19 5.71 -12.82 -20.41
CA GLU A 19 6.25 -14.04 -21.03
C GLU A 19 5.61 -14.30 -22.40
N LYS A 20 4.29 -14.18 -22.52
CA LYS A 20 3.58 -14.34 -23.79
C LYS A 20 4.05 -13.35 -24.86
N VAL A 21 4.28 -12.09 -24.49
CA VAL A 21 4.79 -11.08 -25.43
C VAL A 21 6.20 -11.43 -25.92
N LYS A 22 7.09 -11.88 -25.03
CA LYS A 22 8.42 -12.36 -25.43
C LYS A 22 8.33 -13.55 -26.39
N GLU A 23 7.49 -14.53 -26.06
CA GLU A 23 7.30 -15.75 -26.84
C GLU A 23 6.77 -15.43 -28.26
N LEU A 24 5.78 -14.53 -28.36
CA LEU A 24 5.26 -14.06 -29.64
C LEU A 24 6.32 -13.33 -30.49
N VAL A 25 7.11 -12.45 -29.87
CA VAL A 25 8.17 -11.74 -30.59
C VAL A 25 9.25 -12.72 -31.08
N ASP A 26 9.60 -13.70 -30.26
CA ASP A 26 10.57 -14.75 -30.63
C ASP A 26 10.07 -15.63 -31.77
N ASP A 27 8.76 -15.94 -31.80
CA ASP A 27 8.13 -16.65 -32.90
C ASP A 27 8.11 -15.84 -34.20
N LEU A 28 7.87 -14.53 -34.14
CA LEU A 28 7.94 -13.64 -35.31
C LEU A 28 9.37 -13.55 -35.86
N VAL A 29 10.37 -13.58 -34.99
CA VAL A 29 11.79 -13.65 -35.38
C VAL A 29 12.11 -14.98 -36.07
N LYS A 30 11.68 -16.11 -35.50
CA LYS A 30 11.87 -17.45 -36.09
C LYS A 30 11.20 -17.62 -37.43
N LYS A 31 10.03 -17.00 -37.63
CA LYS A 31 9.31 -16.98 -38.92
C LYS A 31 9.97 -16.08 -39.97
N GLY A 32 10.99 -15.30 -39.59
CA GLY A 32 11.66 -14.34 -40.47
C GLY A 32 10.83 -13.09 -40.74
N GLU A 33 9.69 -12.91 -40.06
CA GLU A 33 8.86 -11.71 -40.15
C GLU A 33 9.50 -10.51 -39.43
N LEU A 34 10.44 -10.80 -38.52
CA LEU A 34 11.20 -9.80 -37.77
C LEU A 34 12.68 -10.19 -37.69
N SER A 35 13.57 -9.20 -37.74
CA SER A 35 14.98 -9.43 -37.39
C SER A 35 15.14 -9.57 -35.87
N GLU A 36 16.13 -10.36 -35.41
CA GLU A 36 16.51 -10.45 -33.98
C GLU A 36 16.68 -9.06 -33.33
N THR A 37 17.27 -8.12 -34.08
CA THR A 37 17.48 -6.74 -33.64
C THR A 37 16.18 -5.98 -33.44
N GLN A 38 15.18 -6.20 -34.30
CA GLN A 38 13.85 -5.59 -34.20
C GLN A 38 13.04 -6.20 -33.07
N GLY A 39 13.13 -7.52 -32.87
CA GLY A 39 12.45 -8.22 -31.78
C GLY A 39 12.95 -7.79 -30.41
N ALA A 40 14.28 -7.76 -30.23
CA ALA A 40 14.89 -7.26 -29.00
C ALA A 40 14.49 -5.81 -28.70
N LYS A 41 14.40 -4.96 -29.73
CA LYS A 41 13.96 -3.57 -29.59
C LYS A 41 12.50 -3.46 -29.17
N LEU A 42 11.61 -4.27 -29.75
CA LEU A 42 10.17 -4.31 -29.40
C LEU A 42 9.94 -4.72 -27.95
N VAL A 43 10.61 -5.79 -27.50
CA VAL A 43 10.53 -6.25 -26.11
C VAL A 43 11.05 -5.18 -25.15
N LYS A 44 12.15 -4.52 -25.51
CA LYS A 44 12.73 -3.44 -24.71
C LYS A 44 11.78 -2.25 -24.59
N GLU A 45 11.25 -1.75 -25.71
CA GLU A 45 10.30 -0.62 -25.71
C GLU A 45 9.01 -0.96 -24.97
N TRP A 46 8.49 -2.19 -25.10
CA TRP A 46 7.32 -2.65 -24.38
C TRP A 46 7.58 -2.68 -22.87
N SER A 47 8.72 -3.24 -22.44
CA SER A 47 9.11 -3.31 -21.03
C SER A 47 9.30 -1.90 -20.42
N GLU A 48 9.92 -1.00 -21.17
CA GLU A 48 10.16 0.39 -20.74
C GLU A 48 8.86 1.19 -20.62
N ARG A 49 7.90 0.99 -21.55
CA ARG A 49 6.54 1.53 -21.44
C ARG A 49 5.78 0.93 -20.27
N ALA A 50 5.82 -0.39 -20.11
CA ALA A 50 5.15 -1.10 -19.02
C ALA A 50 5.65 -0.63 -17.65
N GLY A 51 6.97 -0.41 -17.50
CA GLY A 51 7.56 0.14 -16.29
C GLY A 51 7.01 1.52 -15.93
N LYS A 52 7.00 2.46 -16.89
CA LYS A 52 6.46 3.81 -16.68
C LYS A 52 4.96 3.80 -16.34
N THR A 53 4.18 3.01 -17.06
CA THR A 53 2.73 2.88 -16.80
C THR A 53 2.46 2.26 -15.42
N THR A 54 3.28 1.31 -14.98
CA THR A 54 3.13 0.68 -13.65
C THR A 54 3.37 1.67 -12.52
N GLU A 55 4.33 2.58 -12.68
CA GLU A 55 4.67 3.59 -11.66
C GLU A 55 3.53 4.61 -11.49
N GLU A 56 2.99 5.12 -12.60
CA GLU A 56 1.81 6.01 -12.60
C GLU A 56 0.55 5.30 -12.07
N PHE A 57 0.39 4.02 -12.43
CA PHE A 57 -0.70 3.19 -11.95
C PHE A 57 -0.62 2.97 -10.45
N THR A 58 0.58 2.69 -9.91
CA THR A 58 0.80 2.49 -8.47
C THR A 58 0.49 3.76 -7.67
N LYS A 59 0.85 4.93 -8.20
CA LYS A 59 0.50 6.23 -7.61
C LYS A 59 -1.00 6.45 -7.58
N SER A 60 -1.66 6.27 -8.73
CA SER A 60 -3.11 6.44 -8.86
C SER A 60 -3.88 5.44 -7.98
N LEU A 61 -3.40 4.20 -7.90
CA LEU A 61 -3.99 3.17 -7.06
C LEU A 61 -3.85 3.50 -5.57
N SER A 62 -2.68 4.01 -5.15
CA SER A 62 -2.45 4.47 -3.77
C SER A 62 -3.39 5.61 -3.40
N ASP A 63 -3.60 6.57 -4.29
CA ASP A 63 -4.54 7.68 -4.08
C ASP A 63 -5.99 7.20 -4.01
N ILE A 64 -6.39 6.25 -4.87
CA ILE A 64 -7.73 5.66 -4.84
C ILE A 64 -7.95 4.92 -3.52
N ILE A 65 -6.98 4.12 -3.10
CA ILE A 65 -7.04 3.39 -1.82
C ILE A 65 -7.14 4.40 -0.67
N GLY A 66 -6.28 5.42 -0.64
CA GLY A 66 -6.33 6.48 0.37
C GLY A 66 -7.71 7.15 0.46
N LYS A 67 -8.24 7.64 -0.67
CA LYS A 67 -9.57 8.26 -0.75
C LYS A 67 -10.71 7.31 -0.37
N THR A 68 -10.56 6.02 -0.66
CA THR A 68 -11.57 5.00 -0.34
C THR A 68 -11.56 4.67 1.16
N LEU A 69 -10.38 4.57 1.78
CA LEU A 69 -10.24 4.42 3.23
C LEU A 69 -10.76 5.66 3.98
N GLU A 70 -10.47 6.87 3.50
CA GLU A 70 -11.02 8.12 4.04
C GLU A 70 -12.55 8.12 3.98
N LYS A 71 -13.15 7.75 2.84
CA LYS A 71 -14.62 7.68 2.68
C LYS A 71 -15.28 6.60 3.53
N MET A 72 -14.57 5.52 3.86
CA MET A 72 -15.07 4.47 4.76
C MET A 72 -14.91 4.83 6.25
N ASN A 73 -14.43 6.04 6.57
CA ASN A 73 -14.21 6.50 7.94
C ASN A 73 -13.32 5.53 8.74
N LEU A 74 -12.44 4.80 8.05
CA LEU A 74 -11.50 3.85 8.66
C LEU A 74 -10.30 4.63 9.18
N PRO A 75 -10.04 4.65 10.49
CA PRO A 75 -8.88 5.34 11.04
C PRO A 75 -7.59 4.71 10.52
N THR A 76 -6.67 5.56 10.09
CA THR A 76 -5.34 5.09 9.67
C THR A 76 -4.53 4.62 10.89
N LYS A 77 -3.42 3.92 10.64
CA LYS A 77 -2.52 3.49 11.72
C LYS A 77 -2.00 4.69 12.54
N ASP A 78 -1.75 5.82 11.88
CA ASP A 78 -1.33 7.07 12.51
C ASP A 78 -2.43 7.65 13.42
N ASP A 79 -3.70 7.55 13.02
CA ASP A 79 -4.82 8.02 13.84
C ASP A 79 -4.95 7.18 15.12
N ILE A 80 -4.76 5.86 15.01
CA ILE A 80 -4.73 4.95 16.17
C ILE A 80 -3.56 5.30 17.10
N GLU A 81 -2.37 5.57 16.56
CA GLU A 81 -1.22 5.99 17.38
C GLU A 81 -1.46 7.33 18.08
N LYS A 82 -2.02 8.32 17.39
CA LYS A 82 -2.40 9.61 18.00
C LYS A 82 -3.41 9.41 19.13
N LEU A 83 -4.39 8.54 18.93
CA LEU A 83 -5.39 8.23 19.94
C LEU A 83 -4.75 7.55 21.16
N ASN A 84 -3.83 6.62 20.94
CA ASN A 84 -3.10 5.92 22.01
C ASN A 84 -2.22 6.88 22.82
N ARG A 85 -1.51 7.81 22.16
CA ARG A 85 -0.74 8.86 22.86
C ARG A 85 -1.63 9.79 23.70
N LYS A 86 -2.78 10.19 23.15
CA LYS A 86 -3.77 10.98 23.92
C LYS A 86 -4.27 10.19 25.13
N LEU A 87 -4.59 8.91 24.95
CA LEU A 87 -5.04 8.05 26.05
C LEU A 87 -3.98 7.94 27.15
N GLN A 88 -2.71 7.70 26.79
CA GLN A 88 -1.61 7.70 27.77
C GLN A 88 -1.47 9.05 28.49
N SER A 89 -1.59 10.18 27.77
CA SER A 89 -1.51 11.50 28.39
C SER A 89 -2.65 11.74 29.39
N PHE A 90 -3.85 11.24 29.09
CA PHE A 90 -4.98 11.29 30.00
C PHE A 90 -4.79 10.35 31.19
N SER A 91 -4.32 9.12 30.99
CA SER A 91 -4.00 8.20 32.08
C SER A 91 -2.97 8.77 33.05
N VAL A 92 -1.92 9.44 32.55
CA VAL A 92 -0.93 10.11 33.40
C VAL A 92 -1.54 11.26 34.19
N ARG A 93 -2.42 12.06 33.57
CA ARG A 93 -3.12 13.16 34.26
C ARG A 93 -4.11 12.64 35.29
N LEU A 94 -4.84 11.58 34.99
CA LEU A 94 -5.77 10.93 35.92
C LEU A 94 -5.00 10.41 37.14
N LYS A 95 -3.88 9.72 36.92
CA LYS A 95 -3.05 9.21 38.00
C LYS A 95 -2.52 10.33 38.91
N LYS A 96 -2.05 11.45 38.33
CA LYS A 96 -1.63 12.62 39.11
C LYS A 96 -2.77 13.28 39.88
N LEU A 97 -3.98 13.30 39.31
CA LEU A 97 -5.17 13.83 39.98
C LEU A 97 -5.65 12.90 41.09
N GLU A 98 -5.60 11.58 40.91
CA GLU A 98 -5.90 10.59 41.95
C GLU A 98 -4.89 10.65 43.08
N GLU A 99 -3.59 10.78 42.78
CA GLU A 99 -2.53 10.99 43.78
C GLU A 99 -2.69 12.33 44.52
N ALA A 100 -3.16 13.38 43.85
CA ALA A 100 -3.45 14.67 44.48
C ALA A 100 -4.73 14.65 45.33
N LYS A 101 -5.75 13.88 44.95
CA LYS A 101 -7.04 13.80 45.66
C LYS A 101 -6.99 12.82 46.84
N GLY A 102 -6.16 11.78 46.78
CA GLY A 102 -5.90 10.86 47.90
C GLY A 102 -5.06 11.46 49.03
N GLY A 103 -4.55 12.68 48.87
CA GLY A 103 -3.81 13.41 49.91
C GLY A 103 -4.66 14.28 50.84
N GLU A 104 -5.93 14.54 50.51
CA GLU A 104 -6.81 15.42 51.31
C GLU A 104 -7.82 14.69 52.20
N GLU A 105 -8.06 13.39 52.03
CA GLU A 105 -9.00 12.62 52.89
C GLU A 105 -8.36 12.02 54.16
N GLY A 106 -7.10 12.35 54.46
CA GLY A 106 -6.38 11.82 55.63
C GLY A 106 -6.35 12.72 56.88
N THR A 107 -6.97 13.90 56.86
CA THR A 107 -6.89 14.86 57.99
C THR A 107 -8.26 15.38 58.40
N GLU A 108 -9.24 14.50 58.64
CA GLU A 108 -10.42 14.87 59.42
C GLU A 108 -11.19 13.62 59.87
N GLU A 109 -10.73 12.94 60.93
CA GLU A 109 -11.63 12.52 62.01
C GLU A 109 -10.83 12.16 63.27
N LYS A 110 -11.43 12.53 64.41
CA LYS A 110 -10.95 12.56 65.80
C LYS A 110 -10.22 11.34 66.35
#